data_AF-A0A1A7REB5-F1
#
_entry.id   AF-A0A1A7REB5-F1
#
_cell.length_a   1.000
_cell.length_b   1.000
_cell.length_c   1.000
_cell.angle_alpha   90.00
_cell.angle_beta   90.00
_cell.angle_gamma   90.00
#
_symmetry.space_group_name_H-M   'P 1'
#
loop_
_entity.id
_entity.type
_entity.pdbx_description
1 polymer ?
#
loop_
_entity_poly.entity_id
_entity_poly.type
_entity_poly.pdbx_seq_one_letter_code
_entity_poly.pdbx_strand_id
1 'polypeptide(L)'
;MKLKNLLGLGVLASALLFSGCSTTQNLASTKLPADIKSQLTTNQAILGYFGKEDNPEYCGCVSYIDSSYYMKPVEDGFYRVLLGRNAAGDFLVQDFYQETKTPQSSASWVKDPLKLFSFNGEDVEGPVTLYRKNGKVESTFTIEDGNYVKGEEFYPNGKRGAAYTADAQGNLAYTLWYPSGQKATEYVVDLDDEYVGAYKAWKEDGTAADDQIDEIRENISNALE
;
A
#
# COMPACT_ATOMS: atom_id res chain seq x y z
N MET A 1 -50.92 -16.36 61.33
CA MET A 1 -51.56 -15.04 61.24
C MET A 1 -51.29 -14.48 59.85
N LYS A 2 -52.34 -13.98 59.18
CA LYS A 2 -52.36 -13.45 57.81
C LYS A 2 -51.74 -12.04 57.70
N LEU A 3 -51.19 -11.69 56.54
CA LEU A 3 -51.43 -10.50 55.67
C LEU A 3 -50.17 -10.29 54.78
N LYS A 4 -50.21 -10.48 53.45
CA LYS A 4 -50.74 -9.65 52.34
C LYS A 4 -49.83 -8.48 51.90
N ASN A 5 -49.37 -8.60 50.65
CA ASN A 5 -49.18 -7.60 49.57
C ASN A 5 -48.69 -6.18 49.90
N LEU A 6 -47.70 -5.71 49.13
CA LEU A 6 -47.94 -4.65 48.14
C LEU A 6 -46.88 -4.64 47.02
N LEU A 7 -47.36 -4.32 45.81
CA LEU A 7 -46.65 -4.18 44.54
C LEU A 7 -45.68 -2.98 44.52
N GLY A 8 -44.61 -3.10 43.72
CA GLY A 8 -43.78 -1.97 43.29
C GLY A 8 -43.03 -2.32 42.01
N LEU A 9 -43.46 -1.72 40.89
CA LEU A 9 -42.92 -1.84 39.55
C LEU A 9 -41.42 -1.48 39.48
N GLY A 10 -40.69 -2.12 38.55
CA GLY A 10 -39.39 -1.62 38.11
C GLY A 10 -38.61 -2.59 37.23
N VAL A 11 -39.16 -2.97 36.06
CA VAL A 11 -38.36 -3.59 35.00
C VAL A 11 -37.48 -2.49 34.40
N LEU A 12 -36.21 -2.40 34.79
CA LEU A 12 -35.19 -1.71 34.00
C LEU A 12 -34.54 -2.74 33.07
N ALA A 13 -35.14 -2.90 31.89
CA ALA A 13 -34.45 -3.47 30.75
C ALA A 13 -33.48 -2.39 30.21
N SER A 14 -32.24 -2.42 30.69
CA SER A 14 -31.17 -1.62 30.09
C SER A 14 -30.73 -2.31 28.80
N ALA A 15 -31.42 -2.00 27.70
CA ALA A 15 -30.92 -2.24 26.36
C ALA A 15 -29.73 -1.30 26.12
N LEU A 16 -28.52 -1.79 26.38
CA LEU A 16 -27.29 -1.16 25.90
C LEU A 16 -27.21 -1.40 24.39
N LEU A 17 -27.89 -0.54 23.63
CA LEU A 17 -27.63 -0.39 22.20
C LEU A 17 -26.28 0.32 22.06
N PHE A 18 -25.22 -0.45 21.81
CA PHE A 18 -23.96 0.10 21.29
C PHE A 18 -24.17 0.49 19.82
N SER A 19 -24.91 1.58 19.58
CA SER A 19 -24.85 2.31 18.32
C SER A 19 -23.66 3.25 18.37
N GLY A 20 -22.49 2.76 17.95
CA GLY A 20 -21.23 3.49 17.94
C GLY A 20 -20.51 3.41 16.60
N CYS A 21 -21.23 3.51 15.48
CA CYS A 21 -20.63 3.82 14.19
C CYS A 21 -21.06 5.24 13.78
N SER A 22 -20.13 5.94 13.13
CA SER A 22 -20.22 7.30 12.55
C SER A 22 -19.62 8.40 13.43
N THR A 23 -18.33 8.68 13.26
CA THR A 23 -17.72 10.02 13.03
C THR A 23 -16.20 9.94 13.28
N THR A 24 -15.44 9.36 12.36
CA THR A 24 -13.99 9.62 12.22
C THR A 24 -13.71 10.90 11.39
N GLN A 25 -14.75 11.55 10.86
CA GLN A 25 -14.65 12.77 10.06
C GLN A 25 -14.26 14.05 10.84
N ASN A 26 -13.90 13.95 12.12
CA ASN A 26 -13.51 15.10 12.96
C ASN A 26 -12.26 14.83 13.82
N LEU A 27 -11.24 14.15 13.27
CA LEU A 27 -9.89 14.25 13.83
C LEU A 27 -9.24 15.63 13.54
N ALA A 28 -9.94 16.52 12.83
CA ALA A 28 -9.63 17.95 12.74
C ALA A 28 -9.91 18.68 14.09
N SER A 29 -8.95 18.60 15.00
CA SER A 29 -8.39 19.73 15.77
C SER A 29 -9.27 20.57 16.71
N THR A 30 -10.54 20.25 17.00
CA THR A 30 -11.40 21.16 17.81
C THR A 30 -11.64 20.81 19.27
N LYS A 31 -11.08 19.72 19.85
CA LYS A 31 -11.25 19.41 21.29
C LYS A 31 -10.04 18.86 22.05
N LEU A 32 -8.82 18.98 21.55
CA LEU A 32 -7.63 18.66 22.36
C LEU A 32 -7.29 19.83 23.30
N PRO A 33 -7.11 19.61 24.62
CA PRO A 33 -6.59 20.62 25.54
C PRO A 33 -5.26 21.21 25.06
N ALA A 34 -5.02 22.49 25.36
CA ALA A 34 -3.85 23.22 24.85
C ALA A 34 -2.51 22.61 25.32
N ASP A 35 -2.48 22.10 26.55
CA ASP A 35 -1.35 21.40 27.16
C ASP A 35 -1.03 20.07 26.46
N ILE A 36 -2.05 19.36 25.96
CA ILE A 36 -1.85 18.16 25.14
C ILE A 36 -1.40 18.55 23.74
N LYS A 37 -1.99 19.58 23.13
CA LYS A 37 -1.56 20.10 21.82
C LYS A 37 -0.10 20.53 21.82
N SER A 38 0.39 21.15 22.90
CA SER A 38 1.80 21.56 23.01
C SER A 38 2.79 20.39 23.12
N GLN A 39 2.32 19.18 23.44
CA GLN A 39 3.15 17.98 23.50
C GLN A 39 3.23 17.25 22.15
N LEU A 40 2.35 17.59 21.19
CA LEU A 40 2.35 16.95 19.88
C LEU A 40 3.52 17.45 19.04
N THR A 41 4.27 16.52 18.46
CA THR A 41 5.36 16.81 17.51
C THR A 41 4.87 16.95 16.07
N THR A 42 3.64 16.49 15.79
CA THR A 42 2.99 16.57 14.48
C THR A 42 1.50 16.82 14.64
N ASN A 43 0.90 17.48 13.64
CA ASN A 43 -0.54 17.69 13.55
C ASN A 43 -1.26 16.59 12.75
N GLN A 44 -0.51 15.70 12.09
CA GLN A 44 -1.03 14.55 11.34
C GLN A 44 -0.97 13.29 12.18
N ALA A 45 -1.91 12.37 11.97
CA ALA A 45 -1.91 11.04 12.58
C ALA A 45 -0.86 10.14 11.90
N ILE A 46 0.43 10.42 12.11
CA ILE A 46 1.53 9.62 11.58
C ILE A 46 1.57 8.29 12.33
N LEU A 47 1.48 7.18 11.59
CA LEU A 47 1.54 5.81 12.15
C LEU A 47 2.97 5.33 12.32
N GLY A 48 3.87 5.75 11.44
CA GLY A 48 5.25 5.28 11.39
C GLY A 48 6.05 5.91 10.27
N TYR A 49 7.34 5.58 10.26
CA TYR A 49 8.31 6.00 9.27
C TYR A 49 8.94 4.76 8.63
N PHE A 50 9.39 4.90 7.39
CA PHE A 50 10.02 3.81 6.63
C PHE A 50 11.30 4.30 5.97
N GLY A 51 12.35 3.48 6.02
CA GLY A 51 13.59 3.70 5.27
C GLY A 51 13.50 3.14 3.85
N LYS A 52 14.46 3.50 3.00
CA LYS A 52 14.71 2.79 1.73
C LYS A 52 15.45 1.47 1.95
N GLU A 53 16.20 1.41 3.05
CA GLU A 53 16.99 0.28 3.48
C GLU A 53 16.44 -0.23 4.81
N ASP A 54 16.81 -1.47 5.14
CA ASP A 54 16.50 -2.08 6.42
C ASP A 54 16.99 -1.22 7.59
N ASN A 55 16.16 -1.13 8.63
CA ASN A 55 16.52 -0.51 9.88
C ASN A 55 17.61 -1.34 10.56
N PRO A 56 18.81 -0.78 10.80
CA PRO A 56 19.89 -1.53 11.44
C PRO A 56 19.58 -1.88 12.91
N GLU A 57 18.60 -1.21 13.52
CA GLU A 57 18.08 -1.53 14.86
C GLU A 57 16.98 -2.59 14.83
N TYR A 58 16.52 -3.02 13.64
CA TYR A 58 15.54 -4.08 13.51
C TYR A 58 16.14 -5.41 13.96
N CYS A 59 15.57 -5.97 15.03
CA CYS A 59 16.06 -7.21 15.63
C CYS A 59 15.39 -8.48 15.09
N GLY A 60 14.44 -8.37 14.14
CA GLY A 60 13.65 -9.51 13.68
C GLY A 60 12.71 -10.10 14.74
N CYS A 61 12.57 -9.45 15.89
CA CYS A 61 11.85 -9.99 17.04
C CYS A 61 10.33 -10.04 16.84
N VAL A 62 9.81 -9.38 15.81
CA VAL A 62 8.39 -9.21 15.53
C VAL A 62 8.15 -9.44 14.05
N SER A 63 7.59 -10.60 13.69
CA SER A 63 7.50 -11.07 12.30
C SER A 63 6.59 -10.27 11.38
N TYR A 64 5.82 -9.32 11.92
CA TYR A 64 4.84 -8.51 11.17
C TYR A 64 5.25 -7.05 11.02
N ILE A 65 6.39 -6.64 11.60
CA ILE A 65 6.94 -5.29 11.40
C ILE A 65 7.95 -5.38 10.25
N ASP A 66 7.82 -4.49 9.28
CA ASP A 66 8.77 -4.38 8.17
C ASP A 66 10.18 -4.11 8.70
N SER A 67 11.19 -4.73 8.11
CA SER A 67 12.58 -4.42 8.44
C SER A 67 12.91 -2.95 8.17
N SER A 68 12.24 -2.31 7.21
CA SER A 68 12.38 -0.89 6.90
C SER A 68 11.66 0.05 7.89
N TYR A 69 10.92 -0.44 8.89
CA TYR A 69 10.13 0.39 9.81
C TYR A 69 10.98 1.13 10.85
N TYR A 70 10.63 2.39 11.11
CA TYR A 70 11.22 3.25 12.14
C TYR A 70 10.14 3.97 12.97
N MET A 71 10.42 4.15 14.26
CA MET A 71 9.58 4.95 15.17
C MET A 71 9.80 6.46 15.05
N LYS A 72 10.90 6.87 14.43
CA LYS A 72 11.30 8.27 14.27
C LYS A 72 11.53 8.58 12.78
N PRO A 73 11.40 9.85 12.37
CA PRO A 73 11.74 10.28 11.02
C PRO A 73 13.11 9.77 10.57
N VAL A 74 13.16 9.27 9.33
CA VAL A 74 14.38 8.85 8.64
C VAL A 74 14.66 9.81 7.51
N GLU A 75 15.90 10.28 7.39
CA GLU A 75 16.32 11.11 6.27
C GLU A 75 16.10 10.37 4.94
N ASP A 76 15.58 11.06 3.93
CA ASP A 76 15.24 10.47 2.62
C ASP A 76 14.26 9.27 2.67
N GLY A 77 13.62 9.03 3.82
CA GLY A 77 12.63 7.99 3.99
C GLY A 77 11.20 8.43 3.66
N PHE A 78 10.25 7.71 4.24
CA PHE A 78 8.82 7.90 4.07
C PHE A 78 8.12 7.99 5.42
N TYR A 79 6.91 8.53 5.43
CA TYR A 79 6.02 8.46 6.58
C TYR A 79 4.60 8.12 6.15
N ARG A 80 3.93 7.31 6.97
CA ARG A 80 2.55 6.88 6.75
C ARG A 80 1.58 7.68 7.58
N VAL A 81 0.53 8.20 6.95
CA VAL A 81 -0.54 8.94 7.62
C VAL A 81 -1.82 8.10 7.64
N LEU A 82 -2.45 7.99 8.81
CA LEU A 82 -3.81 7.47 8.94
C LEU A 82 -4.81 8.56 8.54
N LEU A 83 -5.55 8.32 7.47
CA LEU A 83 -6.57 9.23 6.96
C LEU A 83 -7.96 8.95 7.55
N GLY A 84 -8.23 7.69 7.91
CA GLY A 84 -9.50 7.31 8.51
C GLY A 84 -9.73 5.82 8.56
N ARG A 85 -10.99 5.43 8.78
CA ARG A 85 -11.45 4.05 8.75
C ARG A 85 -12.80 3.94 8.08
N ASN A 86 -13.06 2.81 7.42
CA ASN A 86 -14.39 2.49 6.90
C ASN A 86 -15.25 1.77 7.97
N ALA A 87 -16.48 1.41 7.60
CA ALA A 87 -17.43 0.72 8.49
C ALA A 87 -17.03 -0.74 8.82
N ALA A 88 -16.20 -1.37 7.98
CA ALA A 88 -15.64 -2.69 8.25
C ALA A 88 -14.48 -2.64 9.27
N GLY A 89 -13.94 -1.44 9.52
CA GLY A 89 -12.82 -1.22 10.45
C GLY A 89 -11.47 -1.09 9.76
N ASP A 90 -11.41 -1.26 8.45
CA ASP A 90 -10.21 -1.13 7.62
C ASP A 90 -9.66 0.28 7.70
N PHE A 91 -8.35 0.42 7.53
CA PHE A 91 -7.61 1.65 7.70
C PHE A 91 -7.33 2.28 6.34
N LEU A 92 -7.74 3.52 6.15
CA LEU A 92 -7.32 4.29 4.99
C LEU A 92 -6.00 4.97 5.33
N VAL A 93 -4.94 4.61 4.62
CA VAL A 93 -3.59 5.17 4.83
C VAL A 93 -3.08 5.81 3.55
N GLN A 94 -2.08 6.68 3.69
CA GLN A 94 -1.32 7.22 2.56
C GLN A 94 0.11 7.48 2.98
N ASP A 95 1.04 7.20 2.07
CA ASP A 95 2.47 7.35 2.30
C ASP A 95 3.01 8.60 1.60
N PHE A 96 4.00 9.21 2.23
CA PHE A 96 4.57 10.49 1.80
C PHE A 96 6.09 10.45 1.94
N TYR A 97 6.78 11.16 1.05
CA TYR A 97 8.22 11.39 1.16
C TYR A 97 8.55 12.27 2.37
N GLN A 98 9.51 11.84 3.18
CA GLN A 98 9.92 12.57 4.38
C GLN A 98 10.52 13.95 4.06
N GLU A 99 11.31 14.06 2.98
CA GLU A 99 11.99 15.28 2.59
C GLU A 99 11.02 16.33 2.00
N THR A 100 10.30 15.95 0.95
CA THR A 100 9.46 16.87 0.16
C THR A 100 8.05 17.05 0.71
N LYS A 101 7.61 16.13 1.58
CA LYS A 101 6.22 16.02 2.07
C LYS A 101 5.18 15.80 0.97
N THR A 102 5.62 15.47 -0.25
CA THR A 102 4.72 15.10 -1.35
C THR A 102 4.24 13.66 -1.19
N PRO A 103 3.05 13.31 -1.72
CA PRO A 103 2.59 11.92 -1.74
C PRO A 103 3.61 11.01 -2.42
N GLN A 104 3.87 9.86 -1.82
CA GLN A 104 4.59 8.75 -2.44
C GLN A 104 3.60 7.70 -2.96
N SER A 105 2.44 7.56 -2.31
CA SER A 105 1.35 6.72 -2.79
C SER A 105 0.02 7.47 -2.86
N SER A 106 -0.94 6.95 -3.63
CA SER A 106 -2.35 7.27 -3.44
C SER A 106 -2.85 6.65 -2.14
N ALA A 107 -3.97 7.16 -1.61
CA ALA A 107 -4.59 6.54 -0.44
C ALA A 107 -5.03 5.10 -0.76
N SER A 108 -4.76 4.17 0.16
CA SER A 108 -5.06 2.74 0.03
C SER A 108 -5.60 2.16 1.33
N TRP A 109 -6.31 1.03 1.23
CA TRP A 109 -6.89 0.36 2.39
C TRP A 109 -5.92 -0.67 2.96
N VAL A 110 -5.82 -0.73 4.28
CA VAL A 110 -5.15 -1.82 5.00
C VAL A 110 -6.20 -2.53 5.85
N LYS A 111 -6.42 -3.82 5.60
CA LYS A 111 -7.42 -4.63 6.32
C LYS A 111 -6.86 -5.13 7.67
N ASP A 112 -5.63 -5.66 7.68
CA ASP A 112 -4.99 -6.19 8.89
C ASP A 112 -4.24 -5.07 9.65
N PRO A 113 -4.60 -4.76 10.91
CA PRO A 113 -3.91 -3.74 11.70
C PRO A 113 -2.40 -3.98 11.88
N LEU A 114 -1.92 -5.23 11.84
CA LEU A 114 -0.49 -5.52 11.95
C LEU A 114 0.28 -5.06 10.71
N LYS A 115 -0.38 -4.99 9.56
CA LYS A 115 0.19 -4.57 8.29
C LYS A 115 0.31 -3.06 8.12
N LEU A 116 -0.20 -2.28 9.08
CA LEU A 116 0.06 -0.83 9.14
C LEU A 116 1.55 -0.48 9.23
N PHE A 117 2.35 -1.42 9.76
CA PHE A 117 3.80 -1.30 9.91
C PHE A 117 4.58 -2.01 8.79
N SER A 118 3.90 -2.35 7.69
CA SER A 118 4.48 -2.91 6.47
C SER A 118 4.59 -1.87 5.36
N PHE A 119 5.68 -1.86 4.62
CA PHE A 119 5.85 -1.05 3.40
C PHE A 119 5.67 -1.88 2.12
N ASN A 120 5.31 -3.17 2.24
CA ASN A 120 5.03 -4.05 1.11
C ASN A 120 3.69 -3.69 0.43
N GLY A 121 3.67 -3.68 -0.90
CA GLY A 121 2.46 -3.47 -1.70
C GLY A 121 1.38 -4.53 -1.49
N GLU A 122 1.73 -5.78 -1.20
CA GLU A 122 0.76 -6.87 -0.96
C GLU A 122 -0.11 -6.66 0.29
N ASP A 123 0.32 -5.76 1.18
CA ASP A 123 -0.31 -5.51 2.47
C ASP A 123 -1.40 -4.42 2.43
N VAL A 124 -1.67 -3.88 1.24
CA VAL A 124 -2.77 -2.95 0.99
C VAL A 124 -3.79 -3.57 0.04
N GLU A 125 -4.98 -2.99 -0.02
CA GLU A 125 -6.11 -3.47 -0.83
C GLU A 125 -6.59 -2.40 -1.81
N GLY A 126 -6.87 -2.84 -3.03
CA GLY A 126 -7.49 -2.04 -4.08
C GLY A 126 -6.47 -1.34 -4.97
N PRO A 127 -6.91 -0.31 -5.72
CA PRO A 127 -6.03 0.40 -6.65
C PRO A 127 -5.04 1.29 -5.90
N VAL A 128 -3.79 1.24 -6.31
CA VAL A 128 -2.69 2.05 -5.80
C VAL A 128 -1.98 2.73 -6.97
N THR A 129 -1.59 3.99 -6.78
CA THR A 129 -0.65 4.71 -7.64
C THR A 129 0.55 5.09 -6.80
N LEU A 130 1.76 4.75 -7.26
CA LEU A 130 3.00 5.26 -6.69
C LEU A 130 3.46 6.48 -7.49
N TYR A 131 4.00 7.45 -6.77
CA TYR A 131 4.51 8.70 -7.32
C TYR A 131 5.99 8.82 -6.99
N ARG A 132 6.76 9.27 -7.97
CA ARG A 132 8.14 9.72 -7.76
C ARG A 132 8.15 10.99 -6.92
N LYS A 133 9.31 11.34 -6.33
CA LYS A 133 9.51 12.60 -5.58
C LYS A 133 9.05 13.86 -6.34
N ASN A 134 9.19 13.87 -7.66
CA ASN A 134 8.78 14.97 -8.53
C ASN A 134 7.26 14.99 -8.85
N GLY A 135 6.48 14.08 -8.27
CA GLY A 135 5.03 13.97 -8.43
C GLY A 135 4.57 13.24 -9.70
N LYS A 136 5.49 12.78 -10.56
CA LYS A 136 5.12 11.95 -11.71
C LYS A 136 4.74 10.55 -11.24
N VAL A 137 3.80 9.93 -11.95
CA VAL A 137 3.45 8.52 -11.72
C VAL A 137 4.66 7.64 -11.97
N GLU A 138 4.92 6.76 -11.03
CA GLU A 138 5.94 5.71 -11.08
C GLU A 138 5.33 4.40 -11.55
N SER A 139 4.27 3.99 -10.86
CA SER A 139 3.53 2.78 -11.18
C SER A 139 2.07 2.91 -10.73
N THR A 140 1.24 2.05 -11.29
CA THR A 140 -0.13 1.81 -10.82
C THR A 140 -0.33 0.32 -10.69
N PHE A 141 -1.00 -0.14 -9.65
CA PHE A 141 -1.33 -1.56 -9.50
C PHE A 141 -2.63 -1.73 -8.73
N THR A 142 -3.18 -2.94 -8.75
CA THR A 142 -4.36 -3.32 -7.97
C THR A 142 -4.04 -4.58 -7.20
N ILE A 143 -4.27 -4.54 -5.89
CA ILE A 143 -4.14 -5.69 -5.00
C ILE A 143 -5.53 -6.17 -4.62
N GLU A 144 -5.77 -7.48 -4.73
CA GLU A 144 -6.97 -8.14 -4.22
C GLU A 144 -6.54 -9.35 -3.38
N ASP A 145 -6.95 -9.35 -2.11
CA ASP A 145 -6.65 -10.41 -1.15
C ASP A 145 -5.16 -10.79 -1.09
N GLY A 146 -4.30 -9.77 -1.09
CA GLY A 146 -2.84 -9.91 -1.00
C GLY A 146 -2.12 -10.20 -2.31
N ASN A 147 -2.82 -10.27 -3.45
CA ASN A 147 -2.23 -10.60 -4.74
C ASN A 147 -2.31 -9.43 -5.73
N TYR A 148 -1.24 -9.20 -6.48
CA TYR A 148 -1.24 -8.28 -7.61
C TYR A 148 -2.13 -8.81 -8.74
N VAL A 149 -3.20 -8.09 -9.08
CA VAL A 149 -4.14 -8.49 -10.14
C VAL A 149 -3.80 -7.86 -11.48
N LYS A 150 -3.27 -6.64 -11.46
CA LYS A 150 -2.80 -5.92 -12.65
C LYS A 150 -1.95 -4.73 -12.24
N GLY A 151 -1.11 -4.28 -13.15
CA GLY A 151 -0.35 -3.06 -12.95
C GLY A 151 0.34 -2.56 -14.21
N GLU A 152 0.89 -1.35 -14.09
CA GLU A 152 1.67 -0.66 -15.09
C GLU A 152 2.82 0.06 -14.40
N GLU A 153 3.98 0.10 -15.05
CA GLU A 153 5.15 0.85 -14.61
C GLU A 153 5.59 1.82 -15.71
N PHE A 154 6.04 2.99 -15.30
CA PHE A 154 6.32 4.10 -16.18
C PHE A 154 7.76 4.58 -16.00
N TYR A 155 8.45 4.81 -17.10
CA TYR A 155 9.74 5.48 -17.12
C TYR A 155 9.68 6.90 -16.53
N PRO A 156 10.81 7.49 -16.09
CA PRO A 156 10.86 8.89 -15.63
C PRO A 156 10.35 9.92 -16.67
N ASN A 157 10.37 9.55 -17.95
CA ASN A 157 9.83 10.36 -19.05
C ASN A 157 8.28 10.26 -19.19
N GLY A 158 7.62 9.37 -18.43
CA GLY A 158 6.18 9.16 -18.41
C GLY A 158 5.65 8.13 -19.42
N LYS A 159 6.51 7.53 -20.25
CA LYS A 159 6.13 6.42 -21.13
C LYS A 159 6.03 5.13 -20.32
N ARG A 160 5.11 4.25 -20.73
CA ARG A 160 4.95 2.92 -20.16
C ARG A 160 6.17 2.04 -20.49
N GLY A 161 6.73 1.38 -19.49
CA GLY A 161 7.80 0.39 -19.64
C GLY A 161 7.34 -1.04 -19.35
N ALA A 162 6.36 -1.21 -18.46
CA ALA A 162 5.77 -2.52 -18.18
C ALA A 162 4.25 -2.44 -17.97
N ALA A 163 3.58 -3.56 -18.21
CA ALA A 163 2.21 -3.81 -17.79
C ALA A 163 2.03 -5.30 -17.57
N TYR A 164 1.20 -5.65 -16.59
CA TYR A 164 0.88 -7.04 -16.29
C TYR A 164 -0.57 -7.24 -15.89
N THR A 165 -1.05 -8.47 -15.99
CA THR A 165 -2.36 -8.89 -15.48
C THR A 165 -2.26 -10.34 -15.02
N ALA A 166 -2.83 -10.64 -13.86
CA ALA A 166 -2.92 -11.97 -13.30
C ALA A 166 -4.06 -12.77 -13.94
N ASP A 167 -3.82 -14.06 -14.18
CA ASP A 167 -4.88 -15.01 -14.48
C ASP A 167 -5.51 -15.59 -13.20
N ALA A 168 -6.44 -16.53 -13.34
CA ALA A 168 -7.14 -17.14 -12.21
C ALA A 168 -6.25 -18.06 -11.35
N GLN A 169 -5.05 -18.40 -11.82
CA GLN A 169 -4.04 -19.18 -11.09
C GLN A 169 -3.01 -18.26 -10.42
N GLY A 170 -3.08 -16.94 -10.67
CA GLY A 170 -2.11 -15.96 -10.18
C GLY A 170 -0.91 -15.77 -11.11
N ASN A 171 -0.86 -16.44 -12.27
CA ASN A 171 0.23 -16.24 -13.22
C ASN A 171 0.15 -14.84 -13.83
N LEU A 172 1.28 -14.16 -13.96
CA LEU A 172 1.35 -12.78 -14.44
C LEU A 172 1.74 -12.74 -15.91
N ALA A 173 0.81 -12.28 -16.76
CA ALA A 173 1.09 -12.01 -18.16
C ALA A 173 1.67 -10.61 -18.33
N TYR A 174 2.96 -10.52 -18.66
CA TYR A 174 3.69 -9.27 -18.85
C TYR A 174 3.74 -8.85 -20.32
N THR A 175 3.70 -7.54 -20.54
CA THR A 175 4.21 -6.89 -21.74
C THR A 175 5.20 -5.82 -21.32
N LEU A 176 6.37 -5.79 -21.95
CA LEU A 176 7.40 -4.79 -21.72
C LEU A 176 7.62 -3.92 -22.96
N TRP A 177 8.04 -2.68 -22.76
CA TRP A 177 8.36 -1.71 -23.81
C TRP A 177 9.70 -1.05 -23.50
N TYR A 178 10.47 -0.73 -24.55
CA TYR A 178 11.65 0.12 -24.46
C TYR A 178 11.28 1.58 -24.14
N PRO A 179 12.24 2.43 -23.69
CA PRO A 179 12.02 3.86 -23.51
C PRO A 179 11.58 4.61 -24.78
N SER A 180 11.84 4.07 -25.97
CA SER A 180 11.27 4.59 -27.22
C SER A 180 9.75 4.44 -27.30
N GLY A 181 9.19 3.43 -26.62
CA GLY A 181 7.81 2.99 -26.72
C GLY A 181 7.62 1.77 -27.64
N GLN A 182 8.71 1.27 -28.23
CA GLN A 182 8.67 0.01 -28.99
C GLN A 182 8.45 -1.17 -28.04
N LYS A 183 7.59 -2.12 -28.43
CA LYS A 183 7.35 -3.33 -27.65
C LYS A 183 8.61 -4.19 -27.62
N ALA A 184 8.97 -4.66 -26.44
CA ALA A 184 10.19 -5.41 -26.18
C ALA A 184 9.92 -6.90 -25.93
N THR A 185 8.96 -7.23 -25.08
CA THR A 185 8.66 -8.65 -24.77
C THR A 185 7.18 -8.87 -24.42
N GLU A 186 6.73 -10.11 -24.62
CA GLU A 186 5.47 -10.65 -24.11
C GLU A 186 5.76 -12.03 -23.51
N TYR A 187 5.41 -12.24 -22.24
CA TYR A 187 5.66 -13.50 -21.55
C TYR A 187 4.69 -13.68 -20.38
N VAL A 188 4.59 -14.90 -19.86
CA VAL A 188 3.83 -15.22 -18.65
C VAL A 188 4.78 -15.88 -17.66
N VAL A 189 4.69 -15.51 -16.39
CA VAL A 189 5.38 -16.21 -15.29
C VAL A 189 4.38 -16.72 -14.26
N ASP A 190 4.71 -17.81 -13.58
CA ASP A 190 3.98 -18.24 -12.40
C ASP A 190 4.42 -17.46 -11.14
N LEU A 191 3.94 -17.91 -9.97
CA LEU A 191 4.23 -17.29 -8.68
C LEU A 191 5.67 -17.50 -8.20
N ASP A 192 6.43 -18.40 -8.85
CA ASP A 192 7.85 -18.64 -8.58
C ASP A 192 8.75 -17.93 -9.62
N ASP A 193 8.18 -16.98 -10.38
CA ASP A 193 8.82 -16.25 -11.49
C ASP A 193 9.30 -17.13 -12.66
N GLU A 194 8.82 -18.38 -12.76
CA GLU A 194 9.16 -19.28 -13.86
C GLU A 194 8.28 -19.04 -15.09
N TYR A 195 8.88 -19.07 -16.28
CA TYR A 195 8.13 -18.86 -17.52
C TYR A 195 7.08 -19.96 -17.76
N VAL A 196 5.83 -19.54 -17.95
CA VAL A 196 4.72 -20.41 -18.31
C VAL A 196 4.38 -20.26 -19.79
N GLY A 197 4.82 -21.22 -20.60
CA GLY A 197 4.50 -21.28 -22.02
C GLY A 197 5.45 -20.47 -22.91
N ALA A 198 4.98 -20.09 -24.09
CA ALA A 198 5.81 -19.40 -25.08
C ALA A 198 5.89 -17.90 -24.78
N TYR A 199 7.11 -17.37 -24.82
CA TYR A 199 7.39 -15.94 -24.78
C TYR A 199 7.81 -15.44 -26.16
N LYS A 200 7.81 -14.12 -26.31
CA LYS A 200 8.35 -13.42 -27.48
C LYS A 200 9.17 -12.24 -27.03
N ALA A 201 10.27 -11.99 -27.72
CA ALA A 201 11.09 -10.81 -27.51
C ALA A 201 11.54 -10.20 -28.84
N TRP A 202 11.75 -8.89 -28.83
CA TRP A 202 12.17 -8.11 -29.97
C TRP A 202 13.22 -7.10 -29.55
N LYS A 203 14.18 -6.83 -30.42
CA LYS A 203 15.05 -5.65 -30.30
C LYS A 203 14.26 -4.37 -30.55
N GLU A 204 14.85 -3.24 -30.21
CA GLU A 204 14.20 -1.93 -30.38
C GLU A 204 13.91 -1.56 -31.86
N ASP A 205 14.58 -2.20 -32.82
CA ASP A 205 14.26 -2.07 -34.25
C ASP A 205 13.13 -2.99 -34.74
N GLY A 206 12.56 -3.81 -33.85
CA GLY A 206 11.47 -4.76 -34.12
C GLY A 206 11.92 -6.15 -34.61
N THR A 207 13.22 -6.41 -34.72
CA THR A 207 13.73 -7.74 -35.07
C THR A 207 13.52 -8.74 -33.91
N ALA A 208 13.15 -9.98 -34.22
CA ALA A 208 12.93 -11.01 -33.21
C ALA A 208 14.24 -11.35 -32.47
N ALA A 209 14.14 -11.53 -31.15
CA ALA A 209 15.27 -11.76 -30.25
C ALA A 209 14.85 -12.59 -29.01
N ASP A 210 14.06 -13.65 -29.22
CA ASP A 210 13.55 -14.52 -28.16
C ASP A 210 14.68 -15.10 -27.28
N ASP A 211 15.86 -15.33 -27.85
CA ASP A 211 17.06 -15.83 -27.16
C ASP A 211 17.74 -14.80 -26.23
N GLN A 212 17.28 -13.55 -26.24
CA GLN A 212 17.79 -12.43 -25.45
C GLN A 212 16.75 -11.89 -24.45
N ILE A 213 15.65 -12.62 -24.19
CA ILE A 213 14.56 -12.14 -23.34
C ILE A 213 15.03 -11.69 -21.96
N ASP A 214 15.92 -12.43 -21.30
CA ASP A 214 16.39 -12.13 -19.95
C ASP A 214 17.23 -10.83 -19.92
N GLU A 215 18.13 -10.66 -20.88
CA GLU A 215 18.91 -9.41 -21.05
C GLU A 215 17.99 -8.22 -21.33
N ILE A 216 16.96 -8.40 -22.16
CA ILE A 216 15.98 -7.35 -22.46
C ILE A 216 15.17 -6.98 -21.21
N ARG A 217 14.72 -7.97 -20.42
CA ARG A 217 13.99 -7.76 -19.16
C ARG A 217 14.84 -6.98 -18.16
N GLU A 218 16.09 -7.39 -17.96
CA GLU A 218 17.03 -6.73 -17.04
C GLU A 218 17.27 -5.27 -17.46
N ASN A 219 17.53 -5.02 -18.74
CA ASN A 219 17.75 -3.66 -19.26
C ASN A 219 16.52 -2.76 -19.08
N ILE A 220 15.30 -3.31 -19.24
CA ILE A 220 14.06 -2.55 -19.03
C ILE A 220 13.85 -2.25 -17.54
N SER A 221 14.08 -3.23 -16.66
CA SER A 221 14.01 -3.07 -15.21
C SER A 221 14.94 -1.93 -14.74
N ASN A 222 16.20 -1.96 -15.16
CA ASN A 222 17.19 -0.93 -14.82
C ASN A 222 16.81 0.47 -15.34
N ALA A 223 16.05 0.55 -16.43
CA ALA A 223 15.62 1.82 -17.00
C ALA A 223 14.37 2.40 -16.32
N LEU A 224 13.62 1.59 -15.56
CA LEU A 224 12.41 2.01 -14.83
C LEU A 224 12.74 2.72 -13.50
N GLU A 225 13.86 2.39 -12.88
CA GLU A 225 14.42 3.04 -11.68
C GLU A 225 14.81 4.52 -11.93
#